data_AF-A0AAV1RQZ0-F1
#
_entry.id   AF-A0AAV1RQZ0-F1
#
_cell.length_a   1.000
_cell.length_b   1.000
_cell.length_c   1.000
_cell.angle_alpha   90.00
_cell.angle_beta   90.00
_cell.angle_gamma   90.00
#
_symmetry.space_group_name_H-M   'P 1'
#
loop_
_entity.id
_entity.type
_entity.pdbx_description
1 polymer ?
#
loop_
_entity_poly.entity_id
_entity_poly.type
_entity_poly.pdbx_seq_one_letter_code
_entity_poly.pdbx_strand_id
1 'polypeptide(L)'
;MSMANAIVPETLRHGNYDSWSAWMKNYLLAQDLWDLIESPSGTEPPNQEVAKEEYKAWRKKNATALHAIQICCWPYMNFKTELSTDSAKIAWDNLANSYRKPLPLPVPKGNAGKFQIPDSDSDFDEFDDTDSDFDTDNGTGKVKDDYTQFAGLADSVYRGDWHSTMNFLDRHPGVINSKINSFGRTVLHMATITGNVEIGEKLVKLMSKGALAIQDVDGNTALHYAACRGAAKMARHIVEKNDTLVTIANKRQYIPIASACASGYRDATIYLLSVTPLEVLSLDNGIHGSLLLRHAITSKMLGKNCTTPR
;
A
#
# COMPACT_ATOMS: atom_id res chain seq x y z
N MET A 1 11.60 -13.22 -20.17
CA MET A 1 10.70 -13.82 -21.18
C MET A 1 9.43 -12.96 -21.19
N SER A 2 9.11 -12.37 -22.34
CA SER A 2 7.85 -11.69 -22.77
C SER A 2 6.93 -11.00 -21.73
N MET A 3 6.72 -9.68 -21.91
CA MET A 3 5.50 -8.97 -21.51
C MET A 3 4.31 -9.55 -22.29
N ALA A 4 3.40 -10.25 -21.63
CA ALA A 4 2.05 -10.54 -22.12
C ALA A 4 1.21 -11.08 -20.95
N ASN A 5 -0.07 -10.68 -20.87
CA ASN A 5 -1.14 -11.27 -20.06
C ASN A 5 -1.66 -10.47 -18.84
N ALA A 6 -1.48 -9.15 -18.78
CA ALA A 6 -2.43 -8.34 -18.00
C ALA A 6 -3.72 -8.19 -18.81
N ILE A 7 -4.71 -9.05 -18.54
CA ILE A 7 -6.00 -9.09 -19.25
C ILE A 7 -6.82 -7.82 -18.99
N VAL A 8 -6.74 -7.28 -17.77
CA VAL A 8 -7.31 -6.00 -17.36
C VAL A 8 -6.27 -5.19 -16.58
N PRO A 9 -6.32 -3.85 -16.64
CA PRO A 9 -5.38 -2.98 -15.92
C PRO A 9 -5.60 -2.97 -14.41
N GLU A 10 -6.81 -3.28 -13.94
CA GLU A 10 -7.20 -3.30 -12.53
C GLU A 10 -8.07 -4.53 -12.23
N THR A 11 -7.98 -5.07 -11.02
CA THR A 11 -8.84 -6.20 -10.60
C THR A 11 -10.25 -5.73 -10.24
N LEU A 12 -11.25 -6.61 -10.38
CA LEU A 12 -12.65 -6.26 -10.09
C LEU A 12 -12.87 -5.90 -8.61
N ARG A 13 -13.58 -4.79 -8.38
CA ARG A 13 -13.96 -4.24 -7.06
C ARG A 13 -15.35 -3.60 -7.18
N HIS A 14 -16.00 -3.35 -6.04
CA HIS A 14 -17.23 -2.56 -6.03
C HIS A 14 -16.90 -1.13 -6.50
N GLY A 15 -17.64 -0.63 -7.50
CA GLY A 15 -17.46 0.71 -8.06
C GLY A 15 -16.57 0.81 -9.31
N ASN A 16 -15.83 -0.24 -9.70
CA ASN A 16 -15.04 -0.24 -10.93
C ASN A 16 -15.54 -1.21 -12.01
N TYR A 17 -16.73 -1.80 -11.82
CA TYR A 17 -17.28 -2.83 -12.72
C TYR A 17 -17.42 -2.34 -14.17
N ASP A 18 -17.88 -1.11 -14.41
CA ASP A 18 -18.09 -0.61 -15.77
C ASP A 18 -16.77 -0.47 -16.53
N SER A 19 -15.74 0.10 -15.89
CA SER A 19 -14.40 0.19 -16.48
C SER A 19 -13.77 -1.19 -16.64
N TRP A 20 -13.82 -2.03 -15.59
CA TRP A 20 -13.29 -3.39 -15.60
C TRP A 20 -13.92 -4.26 -16.71
N SER A 21 -15.24 -4.22 -16.83
CA SER A 21 -15.99 -5.00 -17.82
C SER A 21 -15.71 -4.54 -19.24
N ALA A 22 -15.44 -3.24 -19.48
CA ALA A 22 -15.00 -2.74 -20.78
C ALA A 22 -13.64 -3.34 -21.20
N TRP A 23 -12.66 -3.35 -20.29
CA TRP A 23 -11.34 -3.95 -20.56
C TRP A 23 -11.42 -5.46 -20.76
N MET A 24 -12.17 -6.16 -19.91
CA MET A 24 -12.36 -7.60 -20.03
C MET A 24 -13.11 -7.95 -21.32
N LYS A 25 -14.14 -7.20 -21.69
CA LYS A 25 -14.85 -7.35 -22.96
C LYS A 25 -13.91 -7.19 -24.15
N ASN A 26 -13.06 -6.16 -24.15
CA ASN A 26 -12.07 -5.93 -25.22
C ASN A 26 -11.09 -7.09 -25.35
N TYR A 27 -10.62 -7.65 -24.23
CA TYR A 27 -9.76 -8.83 -24.25
C TYR A 27 -10.48 -10.06 -24.83
N LEU A 28 -11.71 -10.33 -24.37
CA LEU A 28 -12.49 -11.47 -24.85
C LEU A 28 -12.87 -11.35 -26.33
N LEU A 29 -13.14 -10.13 -26.82
CA LEU A 29 -13.31 -9.85 -28.25
C LEU A 29 -12.02 -10.14 -29.02
N ALA A 30 -10.87 -9.70 -28.52
CA ALA A 30 -9.57 -9.95 -29.15
C ALA A 30 -9.19 -11.45 -29.21
N GLN A 31 -9.76 -12.27 -28.31
CA GLN A 31 -9.53 -13.71 -28.25
C GLN A 31 -10.64 -14.53 -28.93
N ASP A 32 -11.63 -13.89 -29.58
CA ASP A 32 -12.77 -14.57 -30.21
C ASP A 32 -13.59 -15.41 -29.21
N LEU A 33 -13.76 -14.87 -27.99
CA LEU A 33 -14.44 -15.49 -26.85
C LEU A 33 -15.72 -14.75 -26.43
N TRP A 34 -15.92 -13.49 -26.86
CA TRP A 34 -17.03 -12.65 -26.40
C TRP A 34 -18.42 -13.14 -26.86
N ASP A 35 -18.51 -13.75 -28.04
CA ASP A 35 -19.77 -14.27 -28.59
C ASP A 35 -20.46 -15.30 -27.66
N LEU A 36 -19.67 -16.00 -26.84
CA LEU A 36 -20.17 -16.94 -25.82
C LEU A 36 -20.91 -16.24 -24.67
N ILE A 37 -20.57 -14.99 -24.38
CA ILE A 37 -21.11 -14.21 -23.26
C ILE A 37 -22.33 -13.39 -23.71
N GLU A 38 -22.26 -12.80 -24.90
CA GLU A 38 -23.30 -11.91 -25.46
C GLU A 38 -24.53 -12.68 -25.96
N SER A 39 -24.34 -13.90 -26.48
CA SER A 39 -25.45 -14.66 -27.07
C SER A 39 -26.52 -15.02 -26.02
N PRO A 40 -27.82 -14.75 -26.28
CA PRO A 40 -28.92 -15.19 -25.40
C PRO A 40 -29.05 -16.72 -25.34
N SER A 41 -28.49 -17.43 -26.31
CA SER A 41 -28.33 -18.90 -26.35
C SER A 41 -27.03 -19.41 -25.70
N GLY A 42 -26.14 -18.53 -25.22
CA GLY A 42 -24.82 -18.87 -24.67
C GLY A 42 -24.82 -19.70 -23.38
N THR A 43 -25.99 -20.18 -22.96
CA THR A 43 -26.19 -21.12 -21.85
C THR A 43 -26.26 -22.58 -22.30
N GLU A 44 -26.60 -22.86 -23.58
CA GLU A 44 -26.78 -24.24 -24.03
C GLU A 44 -25.58 -24.74 -24.86
N PRO A 45 -24.90 -25.81 -24.41
CA PRO A 45 -23.83 -26.41 -25.18
C PRO A 45 -24.39 -26.99 -26.50
N PRO A 46 -23.60 -27.01 -27.60
CA PRO A 46 -23.99 -27.70 -28.82
C PRO A 46 -24.36 -29.16 -28.52
N ASN A 47 -25.35 -29.70 -29.25
CA ASN A 47 -25.77 -31.09 -29.05
C ASN A 47 -24.58 -32.05 -29.21
N GLN A 48 -24.18 -32.67 -28.10
CA GLN A 48 -22.99 -33.50 -27.96
C GLN A 48 -22.99 -34.71 -28.90
N GLU A 49 -24.17 -35.16 -29.33
CA GLU A 49 -24.34 -36.32 -30.22
C GLU A 49 -24.19 -35.96 -31.70
N VAL A 50 -24.50 -34.72 -32.09
CA VAL A 50 -24.57 -34.30 -33.50
C VAL A 50 -23.30 -33.58 -33.96
N ALA A 51 -22.63 -32.85 -33.07
CA ALA A 51 -21.50 -31.98 -33.43
C ALA A 51 -20.34 -32.05 -32.41
N LYS A 52 -19.67 -33.21 -32.34
CA LYS A 52 -18.58 -33.48 -31.38
C LYS A 52 -17.42 -32.48 -31.44
N GLU A 53 -17.00 -32.09 -32.64
CA GLU A 53 -15.90 -31.13 -32.81
C GLU A 53 -16.32 -29.70 -32.43
N GLU A 54 -17.57 -29.31 -32.70
CA GLU A 54 -18.12 -28.01 -32.29
C GLU A 54 -18.28 -27.94 -30.75
N TYR A 55 -18.75 -29.01 -30.11
CA TYR A 55 -18.83 -29.12 -28.66
C TYR A 55 -17.45 -29.02 -28.00
N LYS A 56 -16.43 -29.67 -28.58
CA LYS A 56 -15.05 -29.61 -28.09
C LYS A 56 -14.45 -28.21 -28.23
N ALA A 57 -14.70 -27.54 -29.35
CA ALA A 57 -14.29 -26.15 -29.57
C ALA A 57 -14.99 -25.20 -28.59
N TRP A 58 -16.30 -25.35 -28.40
CA TRP A 58 -17.09 -24.58 -27.43
C TRP A 58 -16.57 -24.75 -26.01
N ARG A 59 -16.33 -26.00 -25.56
CA ARG A 59 -15.80 -26.26 -24.21
C ARG A 59 -14.45 -25.60 -23.98
N LYS A 60 -13.56 -25.64 -24.98
CA LYS A 60 -12.26 -24.99 -24.89
C LYS A 60 -12.41 -23.47 -24.77
N LYS A 61 -13.21 -22.84 -25.62
CA LYS A 61 -13.45 -21.39 -25.58
C LYS A 61 -14.09 -20.97 -24.25
N ASN A 62 -15.11 -21.69 -23.77
CA ASN A 62 -15.77 -21.41 -22.49
C ASN A 62 -14.80 -21.54 -21.30
N ALA A 63 -13.97 -22.57 -21.25
CA ALA A 63 -12.97 -22.72 -20.19
C ALA A 63 -11.92 -21.59 -20.21
N THR A 64 -11.46 -21.19 -21.40
CA THR A 64 -10.51 -20.08 -21.55
C THR A 64 -11.13 -18.75 -21.07
N ALA A 65 -12.37 -18.46 -21.46
CA ALA A 65 -13.07 -17.25 -21.04
C ALA A 65 -13.30 -17.22 -19.51
N LEU A 66 -13.71 -18.35 -18.93
CA LEU A 66 -13.92 -18.48 -17.49
C LEU A 66 -12.61 -18.25 -16.71
N HIS A 67 -11.51 -18.86 -17.18
CA HIS A 67 -10.21 -18.70 -16.56
C HIS A 67 -9.70 -17.25 -16.59
N ALA A 68 -9.90 -16.56 -17.73
CA ALA A 68 -9.58 -15.14 -17.88
C ALA A 68 -10.35 -14.27 -16.88
N ILE A 69 -11.66 -14.51 -16.73
CA ILE A 69 -12.51 -13.81 -15.76
C ILE A 69 -12.03 -14.08 -14.32
N GLN A 70 -11.74 -15.34 -13.97
CA GLN A 70 -11.33 -15.73 -12.63
C GLN A 70 -10.02 -15.08 -12.18
N ILE A 71 -9.00 -15.05 -13.03
CA ILE A 71 -7.70 -14.42 -12.71
C ILE A 71 -7.87 -12.93 -12.38
N CYS A 72 -8.81 -12.26 -13.05
CA CYS A 72 -9.00 -10.81 -12.93
C CYS A 72 -9.86 -10.40 -11.73
N CYS A 73 -10.44 -11.37 -11.03
CA CYS A 73 -11.29 -11.18 -9.85
C CYS A 73 -10.61 -11.66 -8.54
N TRP A 74 -9.37 -12.16 -8.60
CA TRP A 74 -8.79 -13.02 -7.57
C TRP A 74 -8.22 -12.39 -6.28
N PRO A 75 -7.89 -11.09 -6.16
CA PRO A 75 -7.18 -10.64 -4.95
C PRO A 75 -8.05 -10.47 -3.69
N TYR A 76 -9.38 -10.71 -3.73
CA TYR A 76 -10.27 -10.47 -2.58
C TYR A 76 -11.39 -11.51 -2.34
N MET A 77 -11.43 -12.63 -3.06
CA MET A 77 -12.51 -13.62 -2.85
C MET A 77 -12.20 -14.59 -1.71
N ASN A 78 -12.60 -14.22 -0.50
CA ASN A 78 -12.88 -15.21 0.55
C ASN A 78 -14.01 -16.12 0.05
N PHE A 79 -13.75 -17.42 -0.07
CA PHE A 79 -14.67 -18.51 -0.45
C PHE A 79 -16.18 -18.19 -0.29
N LYS A 80 -16.90 -17.96 -1.40
CA LYS A 80 -18.16 -18.68 -1.77
C LYS A 80 -18.87 -18.16 -3.04
N THR A 81 -19.36 -19.15 -3.81
CA THR A 81 -20.52 -19.19 -4.73
C THR A 81 -20.58 -18.41 -6.04
N GLU A 82 -20.05 -17.18 -6.18
CA GLU A 82 -20.38 -16.34 -7.36
C GLU A 82 -19.71 -16.80 -8.69
N LEU A 83 -18.52 -17.39 -8.60
CA LEU A 83 -17.72 -17.91 -9.73
C LEU A 83 -17.61 -19.45 -9.74
N SER A 84 -18.37 -20.13 -8.88
CA SER A 84 -18.40 -21.60 -8.77
C SER A 84 -19.29 -22.20 -9.86
N THR A 85 -19.01 -21.86 -11.11
CA THR A 85 -19.82 -22.25 -12.26
C THR A 85 -18.92 -22.79 -13.37
N ASP A 86 -19.44 -23.73 -14.16
CA ASP A 86 -18.72 -24.27 -15.32
C ASP A 86 -18.91 -23.41 -16.59
N SER A 87 -19.52 -22.23 -16.43
CA SER A 87 -19.90 -21.34 -17.54
C SER A 87 -19.35 -19.94 -17.34
N ALA A 88 -18.56 -19.48 -18.31
CA ALA A 88 -18.04 -18.12 -18.36
C ALA A 88 -19.16 -17.07 -18.42
N LYS A 89 -20.28 -17.41 -19.08
CA LYS A 89 -21.47 -16.56 -19.16
C LYS A 89 -22.13 -16.39 -17.80
N ILE A 90 -22.40 -17.48 -17.09
CA ILE A 90 -23.02 -17.41 -15.76
C ILE A 90 -22.11 -16.64 -14.80
N ALA A 91 -20.79 -16.88 -14.86
CA ALA A 91 -19.81 -16.11 -14.11
C ALA A 91 -19.90 -14.61 -14.42
N TRP A 92 -19.92 -14.23 -15.70
CA TRP A 92 -20.07 -12.84 -16.14
C TRP A 92 -21.38 -12.19 -15.66
N ASP A 93 -22.50 -12.89 -15.81
CA ASP A 93 -23.82 -12.38 -15.43
C ASP A 93 -23.96 -12.23 -13.90
N ASN A 94 -23.36 -13.15 -13.13
CA ASN A 94 -23.29 -13.03 -11.67
C ASN A 94 -22.48 -11.79 -11.25
N LEU A 95 -21.33 -11.55 -11.88
CA LEU A 95 -20.52 -10.36 -11.60
C LEU A 95 -21.26 -9.07 -11.97
N ALA A 96 -21.95 -9.04 -13.12
CA ALA A 96 -22.81 -7.93 -13.50
C ALA A 96 -23.89 -7.66 -12.45
N ASN A 97 -24.51 -8.72 -11.90
CA ASN A 97 -25.56 -8.57 -10.91
C ASN A 97 -25.04 -8.12 -9.53
N SER A 98 -23.88 -8.59 -9.10
CA SER A 98 -23.30 -8.27 -7.79
C SER A 98 -22.64 -6.89 -7.77
N TYR A 99 -21.96 -6.48 -8.85
CA TYR A 99 -21.10 -5.29 -8.83
C TYR A 99 -21.67 -4.07 -9.58
N ARG A 100 -22.76 -4.23 -10.35
CA ARG A 100 -23.46 -3.12 -11.03
C ARG A 100 -24.55 -2.47 -10.16
N LYS A 101 -24.95 -3.10 -9.06
CA LYS A 101 -25.95 -2.55 -8.13
C LYS A 101 -25.25 -1.74 -7.03
N PRO A 102 -25.74 -0.54 -6.69
CA PRO A 102 -25.26 0.17 -5.50
C PRO A 102 -25.52 -0.68 -4.25
N LEU A 103 -24.58 -0.66 -3.30
CA LEU A 103 -24.68 -1.43 -2.05
C LEU A 103 -26.05 -1.20 -1.39
N PRO A 104 -26.82 -2.25 -1.05
CA PRO A 104 -27.98 -2.09 -0.19
C PRO A 104 -27.53 -1.51 1.16
N LEU A 105 -28.07 -0.34 1.53
CA LEU A 105 -27.76 0.30 2.80
C LEU A 105 -28.18 -0.63 3.97
N PRO A 106 -27.30 -0.91 4.94
CA PRO A 106 -27.65 -1.72 6.09
C PRO A 106 -28.65 -1.00 7.00
N VAL A 107 -29.81 -1.62 7.25
CA VAL A 107 -30.71 -1.23 8.34
C VAL A 107 -30.00 -1.54 9.68
N PRO A 108 -29.85 -0.57 10.60
CA PRO A 108 -29.04 -0.78 11.80
C PRO A 108 -29.75 -1.71 12.78
N LYS A 109 -29.16 -2.89 13.03
CA LYS A 109 -29.39 -3.69 14.25
C LYS A 109 -28.15 -3.61 15.14
N GLY A 110 -28.39 -3.43 16.43
CA GLY A 110 -27.46 -2.84 17.39
C GLY A 110 -26.15 -3.59 17.68
N ASN A 111 -25.17 -2.78 18.11
CA ASN A 111 -23.94 -3.06 18.85
C ASN A 111 -23.06 -4.24 18.39
N ALA A 112 -22.02 -3.92 17.61
CA ALA A 112 -20.59 -4.17 17.92
C ALA A 112 -19.66 -3.55 16.86
N GLY A 113 -18.72 -2.70 17.30
CA GLY A 113 -17.41 -2.42 16.69
C GLY A 113 -17.32 -1.97 15.22
N LYS A 114 -17.45 -0.66 14.96
CA LYS A 114 -17.23 -0.04 13.64
C LYS A 114 -15.74 -0.04 13.26
N PHE A 115 -15.37 -0.74 12.19
CA PHE A 115 -14.17 -0.43 11.40
C PHE A 115 -14.64 0.38 10.19
N GLN A 116 -14.26 1.66 10.12
CA GLN A 116 -14.54 2.57 9.01
C GLN A 116 -13.30 2.64 8.11
N ILE A 117 -13.47 2.37 6.81
CA ILE A 117 -12.49 2.71 5.78
C ILE A 117 -12.88 4.13 5.31
N PRO A 118 -11.98 5.12 5.39
CA PRO A 118 -12.26 6.47 4.89
C PRO A 118 -12.47 6.45 3.38
N ASP A 119 -13.34 7.36 2.94
CA ASP A 119 -13.80 7.53 1.58
C ASP A 119 -12.66 7.65 0.56
N SER A 120 -12.88 6.98 -0.58
CA SER A 120 -12.21 7.22 -1.84
C SER A 120 -12.54 8.63 -2.30
N ASP A 121 -11.54 9.50 -2.32
CA ASP A 121 -11.36 10.62 -3.26
C ASP A 121 -10.17 11.44 -2.75
N SER A 122 -8.95 11.02 -3.11
CA SER A 122 -7.80 11.90 -3.22
C SER A 122 -6.82 11.26 -4.18
N ASP A 123 -6.28 12.12 -5.00
CA ASP A 123 -5.46 11.83 -6.16
C ASP A 123 -4.35 10.82 -5.84
N PHE A 124 -3.97 10.06 -6.87
CA PHE A 124 -2.73 9.31 -6.87
C PHE A 124 -1.62 10.35 -6.86
N ASP A 125 -1.31 10.89 -5.68
CA ASP A 125 -0.22 11.82 -5.48
C ASP A 125 1.06 11.08 -5.81
N GLU A 126 1.57 11.43 -6.99
CA GLU A 126 2.98 11.43 -7.30
C GLU A 126 3.74 11.90 -6.07
N PHE A 127 4.83 11.21 -5.74
CA PHE A 127 5.66 11.48 -4.58
C PHE A 127 6.35 12.84 -4.77
N ASP A 128 5.61 13.94 -4.52
CA ASP A 128 6.11 15.31 -4.54
C ASP A 128 6.69 15.62 -3.16
N ASP A 129 8.00 15.36 -3.03
CA ASP A 129 8.76 15.47 -1.79
C ASP A 129 9.26 16.92 -1.55
N THR A 130 8.53 17.94 -2.01
CA THR A 130 8.79 19.34 -1.68
C THR A 130 7.94 19.81 -0.50
N ASP A 131 8.14 19.22 0.67
CA ASP A 131 7.84 19.90 1.94
C ASP A 131 8.94 20.97 2.17
N SER A 132 8.91 22.01 1.34
CA SER A 132 9.68 23.24 1.54
C SER A 132 8.92 24.31 2.30
N ASP A 133 7.74 24.03 2.88
CA ASP A 133 6.95 25.11 3.48
C ASP A 133 6.87 24.93 5.00
N PHE A 134 7.84 25.56 5.67
CA PHE A 134 7.65 26.08 7.02
C PHE A 134 6.62 27.21 6.93
N ASP A 135 5.34 26.88 6.85
CA ASP A 135 4.29 27.90 6.87
C ASP A 135 3.58 27.96 8.22
N THR A 136 3.92 29.04 8.92
CA THR A 136 3.16 29.62 10.01
C THR A 136 1.78 30.08 9.53
N ASP A 137 0.73 29.54 10.16
CA ASP A 137 -0.59 30.14 10.40
C ASP A 137 -1.36 30.70 9.19
N ASN A 138 -2.49 30.06 8.83
CA ASN A 138 -3.80 30.69 9.01
C ASN A 138 -4.98 29.76 8.68
N GLY A 139 -5.85 29.58 9.69
CA GLY A 139 -7.31 29.60 9.46
C GLY A 139 -8.02 28.26 9.28
N THR A 140 -8.36 27.58 10.39
CA THR A 140 -9.75 27.35 10.85
C THR A 140 -9.77 26.35 12.02
N GLY A 141 -10.24 26.79 13.19
CA GLY A 141 -10.52 25.93 14.35
C GLY A 141 -9.36 25.67 15.30
N LYS A 142 -8.90 26.71 16.04
CA LYS A 142 -7.91 26.59 17.11
C LYS A 142 -8.41 25.67 18.24
N VAL A 143 -8.10 24.38 18.16
CA VAL A 143 -7.66 23.65 19.36
C VAL A 143 -6.36 24.33 19.77
N LYS A 144 -6.26 24.88 20.98
CA LYS A 144 -4.98 25.39 21.48
C LYS A 144 -3.97 24.25 21.40
N ASP A 145 -2.94 24.40 20.58
CA ASP A 145 -1.84 23.44 20.53
C ASP A 145 -1.12 23.43 21.88
N ASP A 146 -1.36 22.38 22.66
CA ASP A 146 -0.71 22.08 23.95
C ASP A 146 0.81 21.85 23.81
N TYR A 147 1.33 21.88 22.57
CA TYR A 147 2.72 21.59 22.22
C TYR A 147 3.59 22.83 21.99
N THR A 148 3.08 24.05 22.21
CA THR A 148 3.85 25.30 22.06
C THR A 148 5.17 25.30 22.85
N GLN A 149 5.20 24.60 23.99
CA GLN A 149 6.39 24.41 24.82
C GLN A 149 7.54 23.66 24.13
N PHE A 150 7.27 22.89 23.07
CA PHE A 150 8.28 22.15 22.30
C PHE A 150 8.68 22.84 20.99
N ALA A 151 8.15 24.02 20.69
CA ALA A 151 8.46 24.74 19.45
C ALA A 151 9.98 25.01 19.31
N GLY A 152 10.64 25.40 20.41
CA GLY A 152 12.09 25.63 20.42
C GLY A 152 12.90 24.34 20.20
N LEU A 153 12.41 23.20 20.70
CA LEU A 153 13.04 21.90 20.42
C LEU A 153 12.93 21.57 18.93
N ALA A 154 11.74 21.70 18.34
CA ALA A 154 11.52 21.42 16.93
C ALA A 154 12.36 22.31 16.00
N ASP A 155 12.44 23.62 16.28
CA ASP A 155 13.28 24.57 15.52
C ASP A 155 14.78 24.22 15.63
N SER A 156 15.27 23.88 16.82
CA SER A 156 16.68 23.47 16.99
C SER A 156 17.03 22.21 16.20
N VAL A 157 16.12 21.22 16.16
CA VAL A 157 16.30 20.00 15.38
C VAL A 157 16.28 20.31 13.89
N TYR A 158 15.35 21.15 13.43
CA TYR A 158 15.26 21.58 12.03
C TYR A 158 16.55 22.24 11.56
N ARG A 159 17.11 23.14 12.36
CA ARG A 159 18.38 23.84 12.06
C ARG A 159 19.63 22.98 12.19
N GLY A 160 19.53 21.75 12.67
CA GLY A 160 20.71 20.92 12.95
C GLY A 160 21.50 21.38 14.19
N ASP A 161 20.92 22.19 15.07
CA ASP A 161 21.58 22.68 16.29
C ASP A 161 21.49 21.66 17.43
N TRP A 162 22.45 20.74 17.45
CA TRP A 162 22.57 19.73 18.50
C TRP A 162 22.74 20.33 19.91
N HIS A 163 23.40 21.47 20.04
CA HIS A 163 23.64 22.07 21.36
C HIS A 163 22.32 22.55 21.97
N SER A 164 21.52 23.29 21.21
CA SER A 164 20.21 23.76 21.66
C SER A 164 19.23 22.59 21.84
N THR A 165 19.26 21.59 20.95
CA THR A 165 18.47 20.36 21.12
C THR A 165 18.80 19.68 22.45
N MET A 166 20.08 19.44 22.75
CA MET A 166 20.48 18.77 23.98
C MET A 166 20.16 19.61 25.23
N ASN A 167 20.40 20.93 25.18
CA ASN A 167 20.06 21.83 26.29
C ASN A 167 18.56 21.75 26.64
N PHE A 168 17.69 21.68 25.63
CA PHE A 168 16.26 21.51 25.84
C PHE A 168 15.93 20.15 26.48
N LEU A 169 16.53 19.07 25.97
CA LEU A 169 16.30 17.71 26.45
C LEU A 169 16.83 17.50 27.87
N ASP A 170 17.96 18.11 28.23
CA ASP A 170 18.52 18.05 29.59
C ASP A 170 17.60 18.71 30.62
N ARG A 171 16.94 19.83 30.24
CA ARG A 171 15.95 20.50 31.08
C ARG A 171 14.64 19.72 31.18
N HIS A 172 14.35 18.85 30.20
CA HIS A 172 13.10 18.10 30.10
C HIS A 172 13.35 16.63 29.71
N PRO A 173 13.96 15.81 30.58
CA PRO A 173 14.48 14.49 30.23
C PRO A 173 13.41 13.50 29.72
N GLY A 174 12.14 13.69 30.09
CA GLY A 174 11.03 12.86 29.59
C GLY A 174 10.70 13.08 28.11
N VAL A 175 11.06 14.25 27.56
CA VAL A 175 10.65 14.67 26.21
C VAL A 175 11.29 13.84 25.11
N ILE A 176 12.49 13.32 25.35
CA ILE A 176 13.22 12.51 24.36
C ILE A 176 12.43 11.25 23.95
N ASN A 177 11.57 10.73 24.83
CA ASN A 177 10.76 9.53 24.61
C ASN A 177 9.26 9.84 24.44
N SER A 178 8.86 11.11 24.27
CA SER A 178 7.46 11.50 24.17
C SER A 178 7.11 12.07 22.79
N LYS A 179 5.80 12.19 22.54
CA LYS A 179 5.26 12.94 21.41
C LYS A 179 5.41 14.44 21.71
N ILE A 180 5.81 15.22 20.71
CA ILE A 180 6.19 16.64 20.87
C ILE A 180 5.38 17.60 19.98
N ASN A 181 4.42 17.09 19.20
CA ASN A 181 3.50 17.92 18.41
C ASN A 181 2.15 17.21 18.20
N SER A 182 1.21 17.93 17.59
CA SER A 182 -0.15 17.47 17.29
C SER A 182 -0.21 16.30 16.30
N PHE A 183 0.81 16.13 15.45
CA PHE A 183 0.99 14.95 14.58
C PHE A 183 1.44 13.70 15.35
N GLY A 184 1.64 13.80 16.67
CA GLY A 184 2.09 12.69 17.49
C GLY A 184 3.53 12.25 17.18
N ARG A 185 4.33 13.14 16.60
CA ARG A 185 5.74 12.87 16.24
C ARG A 185 6.63 13.03 17.47
N THR A 186 7.71 12.24 17.52
CA THR A 186 8.78 12.39 18.51
C THR A 186 9.90 13.28 17.96
N VAL A 187 10.86 13.64 18.80
CA VAL A 187 12.07 14.37 18.37
C VAL A 187 12.85 13.63 17.26
N LEU A 188 12.84 12.30 17.28
CA LEU A 188 13.48 11.50 16.23
C LEU A 188 12.71 11.51 14.90
N HIS A 189 11.38 11.56 14.92
CA HIS A 189 10.61 11.76 13.69
C HIS A 189 11.01 13.08 13.03
N MET A 190 11.09 14.16 13.81
CA MET A 190 11.51 15.46 13.31
C MET A 190 12.93 15.44 12.74
N ALA A 191 13.89 14.83 13.44
CA ALA A 191 15.27 14.71 12.96
C ALA A 191 15.36 13.92 11.65
N THR A 192 14.56 12.86 11.50
CA THR A 192 14.53 12.06 10.27
C THR A 192 13.85 12.79 9.11
N ILE A 193 12.71 13.45 9.35
CA ILE A 193 11.98 14.23 8.34
C ILE A 193 12.86 15.36 7.81
N THR A 194 13.56 16.07 8.71
CA THR A 194 14.45 17.18 8.34
C THR A 194 15.78 16.72 7.71
N GLY A 195 16.04 15.41 7.66
CA GLY A 195 17.27 14.86 7.08
C GLY A 195 18.52 15.07 7.93
N ASN A 196 18.38 15.49 9.19
CA ASN A 196 19.48 15.74 10.12
C ASN A 196 20.05 14.41 10.68
N VAL A 197 20.84 13.71 9.85
CA VAL A 197 21.38 12.37 10.19
C VAL A 197 22.22 12.37 11.46
N GLU A 198 23.05 13.40 11.66
CA GLU A 198 23.90 13.51 12.85
C GLU A 198 23.08 13.64 14.14
N ILE A 199 22.07 14.51 14.16
CA ILE A 199 21.18 14.65 15.32
C ILE A 199 20.43 13.34 15.54
N GLY A 200 19.83 12.77 14.49
CA GLY A 200 19.07 11.54 14.65
C GLY A 200 19.93 10.35 15.12
N GLU A 201 21.18 10.22 14.69
CA GLU A 201 22.11 9.21 15.21
C GLU A 201 22.34 9.39 16.73
N LYS A 202 22.57 10.62 17.19
CA LYS A 202 22.73 10.91 18.62
C LYS A 202 21.45 10.63 19.40
N LEU A 203 20.28 11.02 18.87
CA LEU A 203 18.98 10.73 19.48
C LEU A 203 18.72 9.22 19.60
N VAL A 204 19.01 8.43 18.57
CA VAL A 204 18.86 6.96 18.60
C VAL A 204 19.69 6.31 19.70
N LYS A 205 20.91 6.82 19.96
CA LYS A 205 21.76 6.32 21.04
C LYS A 205 21.13 6.56 22.42
N LEU A 206 20.53 7.74 22.61
CA LEU A 206 19.93 8.18 23.87
C LEU A 206 18.52 7.61 24.12
N MET A 207 17.75 7.35 23.06
CA MET A 207 16.37 6.86 23.17
C MET A 207 16.30 5.39 23.61
N SER A 208 15.20 5.05 24.30
CA SER A 208 14.86 3.66 24.60
C SER A 208 14.36 2.92 23.34
N LYS A 209 14.50 1.59 23.30
CA LYS A 209 13.97 0.77 22.19
C LYS A 209 12.47 1.00 21.98
N GLY A 210 11.71 1.08 23.06
CA GLY A 210 10.27 1.35 23.02
C GLY A 210 9.93 2.72 22.44
N ALA A 211 10.75 3.75 22.70
CA ALA A 211 10.53 5.07 22.14
C ALA A 211 10.76 5.13 20.62
N LEU A 212 11.66 4.29 20.09
CA LEU A 212 11.85 4.18 18.64
C LEU A 212 10.64 3.55 17.92
N ALA A 213 9.81 2.79 18.66
CA ALA A 213 8.59 2.15 18.15
C ALA A 213 7.35 3.04 18.24
N ILE A 214 7.45 4.26 18.80
CA ILE A 214 6.33 5.20 18.86
C ILE A 214 5.88 5.52 17.43
N GLN A 215 4.59 5.38 17.19
CA GLN A 215 3.95 5.74 15.93
C GLN A 215 3.27 7.10 16.04
N ASP A 216 3.39 7.89 14.97
CA ASP A 216 2.68 9.16 14.78
C ASP A 216 1.19 8.95 14.45
N VAL A 217 0.48 10.02 14.10
CA VAL A 217 -0.95 9.95 13.75
C VAL A 217 -1.24 9.08 12.52
N ASP A 218 -0.27 8.83 11.64
CA ASP A 218 -0.42 8.00 10.44
C ASP A 218 0.04 6.55 10.65
N GLY A 219 0.46 6.23 11.88
CA GLY A 219 1.06 4.94 12.18
C GLY A 219 2.53 4.85 11.74
N ASN A 220 3.15 5.94 11.29
CA ASN A 220 4.54 5.92 10.88
C ASN A 220 5.45 5.97 12.11
N THR A 221 6.48 5.12 12.09
CA THR A 221 7.65 5.27 12.98
C THR A 221 8.70 6.13 12.29
N ALA A 222 9.73 6.58 13.01
CA ALA A 222 10.86 7.27 12.40
C ALA A 222 11.56 6.43 11.32
N LEU A 223 11.50 5.09 11.39
CA LEU A 223 12.03 4.21 10.35
C LEU A 223 11.25 4.28 9.03
N HIS A 224 9.93 4.53 9.08
CA HIS A 224 9.12 4.76 7.88
C HIS A 224 9.57 6.04 7.16
N TYR A 225 9.81 7.12 7.90
CA TYR A 225 10.34 8.35 7.31
C TYR A 225 11.75 8.17 6.76
N ALA A 226 12.63 7.43 7.45
CA ALA A 226 13.96 7.14 6.94
C ALA A 226 13.90 6.32 5.63
N ALA A 227 12.93 5.41 5.54
CA ALA A 227 12.66 4.60 4.35
C ALA A 227 12.11 5.45 3.19
N CYS A 228 11.05 6.22 3.44
CA CYS A 228 10.40 7.08 2.44
C CYS A 228 11.30 8.20 1.93
N ARG A 229 12.36 8.60 2.65
CA ARG A 229 13.27 9.67 2.21
C ARG A 229 14.63 9.16 1.72
N GLY A 230 14.76 7.84 1.55
CA GLY A 230 16.01 7.21 1.12
C GLY A 230 17.19 7.36 2.09
N ALA A 231 16.93 7.70 3.36
CA ALA A 231 17.95 7.94 4.38
C ALA A 231 18.51 6.62 4.93
N ALA A 232 19.16 5.82 4.07
CA ALA A 232 19.63 4.47 4.40
C ALA A 232 20.60 4.44 5.60
N LYS A 233 21.42 5.50 5.79
CA LYS A 233 22.29 5.64 6.98
C LYS A 233 21.47 5.84 8.27
N MET A 234 20.42 6.65 8.24
CA MET A 234 19.51 6.80 9.38
C MET A 234 18.78 5.50 9.69
N ALA A 235 18.26 4.84 8.64
CA ALA A 235 17.59 3.55 8.77
C ALA A 235 18.52 2.50 9.42
N ARG A 236 19.81 2.50 9.07
CA ARG A 236 20.83 1.66 9.71
C ARG A 236 20.90 1.90 11.21
N HIS A 237 21.14 3.13 11.64
CA HIS A 237 21.23 3.45 13.06
C HIS A 237 19.97 3.07 13.84
N ILE A 238 18.78 3.34 13.29
CA ILE A 238 17.50 3.01 13.93
C ILE A 238 17.34 1.49 14.12
N VAL A 239 17.60 0.71 13.06
CA VAL A 239 17.44 -0.76 13.09
C VAL A 239 18.51 -1.43 13.96
N GLU A 240 19.75 -0.95 13.95
CA GLU A 240 20.83 -1.45 14.82
C GLU A 240 20.45 -1.35 16.31
N LYS A 241 19.70 -0.30 16.69
CA LYS A 241 19.21 -0.13 18.06
C LYS A 241 17.96 -0.97 18.34
N ASN A 242 17.04 -1.07 17.38
CA ASN A 242 15.82 -1.87 17.51
C ASN A 242 15.41 -2.48 16.17
N ASP A 243 15.72 -3.76 15.99
CA ASP A 243 15.46 -4.55 14.79
C ASP A 243 13.98 -4.87 14.58
N THR A 244 13.19 -4.96 15.65
CA THR A 244 11.74 -5.24 15.57
C THR A 244 10.94 -4.16 14.82
N LEU A 245 11.52 -2.98 14.61
CA LEU A 245 10.86 -1.87 13.90
C LEU A 245 10.58 -2.18 12.42
N VAL A 246 11.32 -3.11 11.82
CA VAL A 246 11.18 -3.47 10.39
C VAL A 246 9.85 -4.16 10.08
N THR A 247 9.12 -4.61 11.12
CA THR A 247 7.85 -5.33 10.98
C THR A 247 6.64 -4.50 11.40
N ILE A 248 6.84 -3.27 11.91
CA ILE A 248 5.73 -2.41 12.33
C ILE A 248 5.07 -1.83 11.09
N ALA A 249 3.77 -2.09 10.93
CA ALA A 249 2.98 -1.54 9.84
C ALA A 249 2.35 -0.20 10.25
N ASN A 250 2.37 0.78 9.34
CA ASN A 250 1.61 2.01 9.49
C ASN A 250 0.10 1.81 9.18
N LYS A 251 -0.70 2.87 9.24
CA LYS A 251 -2.16 2.78 8.96
C LYS A 251 -2.47 2.35 7.53
N ARG A 252 -1.58 2.60 6.58
CA ARG A 252 -1.66 2.12 5.19
C ARG A 252 -1.18 0.67 5.01
N GLN A 253 -0.87 -0.02 6.12
CA GLN A 253 -0.36 -1.38 6.16
C GLN A 253 1.04 -1.55 5.55
N TYR A 254 1.77 -0.45 5.40
CA TYR A 254 3.15 -0.48 4.91
C TYR A 254 4.06 -0.71 6.09
N ILE A 255 4.90 -1.73 5.96
CA ILE A 255 6.12 -1.84 6.76
C ILE A 255 7.22 -0.98 6.11
N PRO A 256 8.31 -0.63 6.82
CA PRO A 256 9.31 0.31 6.31
C PRO A 256 9.88 -0.03 4.92
N ILE A 257 10.11 -1.32 4.62
CA ILE A 257 10.58 -1.72 3.28
C ILE A 257 9.57 -1.40 2.18
N ALA A 258 8.26 -1.57 2.44
CA ALA A 258 7.22 -1.24 1.47
C ALA A 258 7.14 0.27 1.25
N SER A 259 7.34 1.07 2.31
CA SER A 259 7.51 2.53 2.22
C SER A 259 8.70 2.94 1.34
N ALA A 260 9.89 2.41 1.57
CA ALA A 260 11.06 2.71 0.72
C ALA A 260 10.86 2.31 -0.75
N CYS A 261 10.23 1.15 -0.97
CA CYS A 261 9.98 0.62 -2.31
C CYS A 261 8.94 1.45 -3.08
N ALA A 262 7.86 1.87 -2.40
CA ALA A 262 6.84 2.74 -2.95
C ALA A 262 7.41 4.12 -3.33
N SER A 263 8.31 4.66 -2.51
CA SER A 263 8.95 5.96 -2.72
C SER A 263 10.13 5.96 -3.69
N GLY A 264 10.52 4.81 -4.27
CA GLY A 264 11.58 4.83 -5.28
C GLY A 264 13.02 4.84 -4.74
N TYR A 265 13.25 4.66 -3.44
CA TYR A 265 14.60 4.70 -2.86
C TYR A 265 15.28 3.32 -2.79
N ARG A 266 16.10 3.04 -3.79
CA ARG A 266 16.76 1.72 -3.98
C ARG A 266 17.65 1.31 -2.80
N ASP A 267 18.53 2.19 -2.32
CA ASP A 267 19.50 1.83 -1.28
C ASP A 267 18.85 1.56 0.07
N ALA A 268 17.82 2.35 0.42
CA ALA A 268 17.00 2.10 1.60
C ALA A 268 16.20 0.80 1.45
N THR A 269 15.64 0.54 0.26
CA THR A 269 14.90 -0.70 -0.04
C THR A 269 15.79 -1.94 0.09
N ILE A 270 17.00 -1.91 -0.50
CA ILE A 270 17.96 -3.03 -0.42
C ILE A 270 18.40 -3.25 1.02
N TYR A 271 18.71 -2.18 1.75
CA TYR A 271 19.09 -2.29 3.15
C TYR A 271 17.95 -2.92 3.96
N LEU A 272 16.74 -2.38 3.86
CA LEU A 272 15.58 -2.88 4.60
C LEU A 272 15.24 -4.33 4.20
N LEU A 273 15.38 -4.71 2.93
CA LEU A 273 15.25 -6.11 2.50
C LEU A 273 16.23 -7.03 3.19
N SER A 274 17.47 -6.59 3.40
CA SER A 274 18.50 -7.40 4.06
C SER A 274 18.28 -7.61 5.56
N VAL A 275 17.44 -6.77 6.20
CA VAL A 275 17.18 -6.83 7.65
C VAL A 275 15.74 -7.23 7.99
N THR A 276 14.82 -7.23 7.04
CA THR A 276 13.44 -7.69 7.23
C THR A 276 13.37 -9.21 7.14
N PRO A 277 12.84 -9.91 8.16
CA PRO A 277 12.64 -11.36 8.11
C PRO A 277 11.74 -11.76 6.93
N LEU A 278 12.16 -12.76 6.14
CA LEU A 278 11.43 -13.18 4.94
C LEU A 278 10.07 -13.77 5.26
N GLU A 279 9.89 -14.32 6.47
CA GLU A 279 8.62 -14.82 6.98
C GLU A 279 7.55 -13.72 6.99
N VAL A 280 7.95 -12.48 7.27
CA VAL A 280 7.04 -11.30 7.27
C VAL A 280 6.57 -10.96 5.86
N LEU A 281 7.35 -11.32 4.85
CA LEU A 281 7.03 -11.12 3.43
C LEU A 281 6.34 -12.34 2.81
N SER A 282 6.10 -13.42 3.56
CA SER A 282 5.35 -14.57 3.08
C SER A 282 3.90 -14.20 2.79
N LEU A 283 3.31 -14.90 1.81
CA LEU A 283 1.88 -14.83 1.50
C LEU A 283 1.01 -15.21 2.71
N ASP A 284 1.51 -16.09 3.57
CA ASP A 284 0.80 -16.55 4.76
C ASP A 284 0.78 -15.51 5.88
N ASN A 285 1.66 -14.49 5.81
CA ASN A 285 1.84 -13.49 6.86
C ASN A 285 1.26 -12.10 6.49
N GLY A 286 0.22 -12.12 5.65
CA GLY A 286 -0.59 -10.95 5.32
C GLY A 286 -0.17 -10.24 4.03
N ILE A 287 -0.52 -8.95 3.93
CA ILE A 287 -0.43 -8.18 2.69
C ILE A 287 0.95 -7.55 2.44
N HIS A 288 1.92 -7.71 3.34
CA HIS A 288 3.19 -6.99 3.24
C HIS A 288 4.03 -7.42 2.03
N GLY A 289 4.14 -8.73 1.77
CA GLY A 289 4.86 -9.25 0.61
C GLY A 289 4.21 -8.85 -0.72
N SER A 290 2.87 -8.91 -0.79
CA SER A 290 2.13 -8.53 -2.01
C SER A 290 2.22 -7.03 -2.29
N LEU A 291 2.16 -6.18 -1.25
CA LEU A 291 2.38 -4.74 -1.37
C LEU A 291 3.81 -4.41 -1.82
N LEU A 292 4.81 -5.06 -1.24
CA LEU A 292 6.21 -4.89 -1.63
C LEU A 292 6.42 -5.25 -3.11
N LEU A 293 5.87 -6.40 -3.56
CA LEU A 293 5.98 -6.85 -4.94
C LEU A 293 5.28 -5.89 -5.91
N ARG A 294 4.07 -5.44 -5.58
CA ARG A 294 3.33 -4.44 -6.36
C ARG A 294 4.20 -3.20 -6.59
N HIS A 295 4.75 -2.65 -5.50
CA HIS A 295 5.57 -1.45 -5.59
C HIS A 295 6.88 -1.68 -6.32
N ALA A 296 7.53 -2.81 -6.12
CA ALA A 296 8.78 -3.12 -6.82
C ALA A 296 8.60 -3.20 -8.34
N ILE A 297 7.42 -3.63 -8.81
CA ILE A 297 7.04 -3.64 -10.22
C ILE A 297 6.76 -2.21 -10.70
N THR A 298 5.95 -1.43 -9.97
CA THR A 298 5.57 -0.07 -10.40
C THR A 298 6.74 0.91 -10.37
N SER A 299 7.62 0.81 -9.36
CA SER A 299 8.81 1.67 -9.24
C SER A 299 10.03 1.18 -10.03
N LYS A 300 9.89 0.12 -10.84
CA LYS A 300 10.95 -0.48 -11.68
C LYS A 300 12.23 -0.88 -10.91
N MET A 301 12.12 -1.10 -9.59
CA MET A 301 13.23 -1.33 -8.67
C MET A 301 14.11 -2.54 -8.99
N LEU A 302 13.53 -3.57 -9.61
CA LEU A 302 14.17 -4.86 -9.87
C LEU A 302 14.44 -5.11 -11.37
N GLY A 303 14.27 -4.09 -12.22
CA GLY A 303 14.53 -4.17 -13.66
C GLY A 303 15.98 -3.83 -14.01
N LYS A 304 16.74 -4.87 -14.41
CA LYS A 304 18.07 -4.90 -15.09
C LYS A 304 18.98 -3.66 -14.98
N ASN A 305 20.20 -3.90 -14.49
CA ASN A 305 21.41 -3.12 -14.79
C ASN A 305 21.40 -2.59 -16.24
N CYS A 306 21.17 -1.29 -16.40
CA CYS A 306 21.70 -0.54 -17.53
C CYS A 306 22.88 0.27 -16.99
N THR A 307 24.06 -0.32 -17.10
CA THR A 307 25.30 0.43 -17.19
C THR A 307 25.16 1.51 -18.25
N THR A 308 25.42 2.78 -17.91
CA THR A 308 26.57 3.50 -18.47
C THR A 308 26.91 4.70 -17.57
N PRO A 309 28.21 5.00 -17.41
CA PRO A 309 28.67 6.16 -16.67
C PRO A 309 28.61 7.40 -17.55
N ARG A 310 28.33 8.56 -16.94
CA ARG A 310 28.95 9.84 -17.28
C ARG A 310 28.86 10.78 -16.10
#